data_AF-A0A348AZ82-F1
#
_entry.id   AF-A0A348AZ82-F1
#
_cell.length_a   1.000
_cell.length_b   1.000
_cell.length_c   1.000
_cell.angle_alpha   90.00
_cell.angle_beta   90.00
_cell.angle_gamma   90.00
#
_symmetry.space_group_name_H-M   'P 1'
#
loop_
_entity.id
_entity.type
_entity.pdbx_description
1 polymer ?
#
loop_
_entity_poly.entity_id
_entity_poly.type
_entity_poly.pdbx_seq_one_letter_code
_entity_poly.pdbx_strand_id
1 'polypeptide(L)'
;MPSVVESCDATAGGLSQAANANNDNNRIQAMWCILQAKTLEMLDSPYMLKLTKRLAVLLESLGVPPPYPEPDQIALCVTAVLTTLLLYFLLFGKRHRLRRKMLAKDLREARKKVQELEEKLLEMEVKEEGASPKGNQRPVRIWMDGCFDMMHYGHMNAFRQGKALGTFLVVGVNSDATITACKGPPVMNDEERLAAVEGCRFVDEVVPDVPYVMDEAYLKRVMEKYRIDFVVHGDDPCIVNGRDVYEVPQKMGKYRTIPRTEGVSTTDIVGRMLLMSRRHHQRTESTGSQTGQLASEKKMPKGGSQGRVGGAVGEAEAREQQLQQAQEGAAFYRRSRFLTTSRMIRLFSAGMRAGPPHRDSKVVYIDGSWDMFHAGHIKTLKKIKEGNGSGGIFLIVGVHNDQVVNAQRGSNFPIMNLHERVLSVLGCKYVDDVLIDAPYKVTREMIASLNLSLVLHGAHRDENDEEGSWKGDGREGGAGCGEEDPFAVPKEMGIFGDVSSDCALSVREIISRIQKNQELFVAKYSKKKVAEDEYYNARYAIEGEKEGGKEREGRNGH
;
A
#
# COMPACT_ATOMS: atom_id res chain seq x y z
N MET A 1 -19.92 60.60 -22.43
CA MET A 1 -21.05 61.56 -22.54
C MET A 1 -21.04 62.10 -23.97
N PRO A 2 -22.17 62.16 -24.71
CA PRO A 2 -23.53 61.71 -24.39
C PRO A 2 -24.25 60.89 -25.51
N SER A 3 -25.47 60.46 -25.15
CA SER A 3 -26.65 60.13 -25.98
C SER A 3 -26.59 58.97 -26.99
N VAL A 4 -27.08 57.80 -26.58
CA VAL A 4 -28.32 57.23 -27.15
C VAL A 4 -29.02 56.46 -26.02
N VAL A 5 -29.89 57.17 -25.29
CA VAL A 5 -31.00 56.56 -24.57
C VAL A 5 -32.14 56.57 -25.58
N GLU A 6 -32.34 55.45 -26.28
CA GLU A 6 -33.63 55.17 -26.91
C GLU A 6 -34.34 54.12 -26.06
N SER A 7 -35.44 54.57 -25.48
CA SER A 7 -36.40 53.82 -24.67
C SER A 7 -36.93 52.61 -25.44
N CYS A 8 -36.51 51.41 -25.04
CA CYS A 8 -37.32 50.22 -25.30
C CYS A 8 -38.36 50.09 -24.18
N ASP A 9 -39.56 50.59 -24.45
CA ASP A 9 -40.76 50.32 -23.64
C ASP A 9 -41.04 48.81 -23.62
N ALA A 10 -40.56 48.13 -22.59
CA ALA A 10 -40.84 46.73 -22.33
C ALA A 10 -42.24 46.58 -21.71
N THR A 11 -43.29 46.78 -22.51
CA THR A 11 -44.61 46.24 -22.13
C THR A 11 -44.57 44.71 -22.25
N ALA A 12 -45.22 44.01 -21.32
CA ALA A 12 -45.19 42.54 -21.21
C ALA A 12 -45.57 41.77 -22.49
N GLY A 13 -46.20 42.44 -23.47
CA GLY A 13 -46.51 41.87 -24.78
C GLY A 13 -45.30 41.68 -25.71
N GLY A 14 -44.26 42.53 -25.61
CA GLY A 14 -43.09 42.49 -26.51
C GLY A 14 -42.11 41.35 -26.23
N LEU A 15 -42.01 40.91 -24.96
CA LEU A 15 -41.10 39.84 -24.53
C LEU A 15 -41.57 38.44 -25.00
N SER A 16 -42.85 38.27 -25.29
CA SER A 16 -43.42 36.99 -25.77
C SER A 16 -43.07 36.71 -27.24
N GLN A 17 -43.01 37.74 -28.10
CA GLN A 17 -42.72 37.56 -29.53
C GLN A 17 -41.23 37.29 -29.83
N ALA A 18 -40.30 37.78 -29.01
CA ALA A 18 -38.85 37.58 -29.21
C ALA A 18 -38.38 36.14 -28.89
N ALA A 19 -39.11 35.39 -28.05
CA ALA A 19 -38.74 34.03 -27.65
C ALA A 19 -38.94 32.97 -28.77
N ASN A 20 -39.71 33.32 -29.82
CA ASN A 20 -40.10 32.41 -30.90
C ASN A 20 -39.32 32.59 -32.22
N ALA A 21 -38.28 33.43 -32.25
CA ALA A 21 -37.43 33.60 -33.43
C ALA A 21 -36.31 32.54 -33.49
N ASN A 22 -36.14 31.92 -34.66
CA ASN A 22 -35.19 30.83 -34.93
C ASN A 22 -33.72 31.29 -35.09
N ASN A 23 -33.37 32.43 -34.49
CA ASN A 23 -32.06 33.07 -34.63
C ASN A 23 -31.40 33.18 -33.25
N ASP A 24 -30.26 32.51 -33.05
CA ASP A 24 -29.55 32.42 -31.77
C ASP A 24 -29.19 33.81 -31.20
N ASN A 25 -28.96 34.81 -32.07
CA ASN A 25 -28.69 36.19 -31.64
C ASN A 25 -29.90 36.85 -30.96
N ASN A 26 -31.13 36.60 -31.43
CA ASN A 26 -32.33 37.17 -30.82
C ASN A 26 -32.63 36.55 -29.45
N ARG A 27 -32.29 35.27 -29.26
CA ARG A 27 -32.42 34.58 -27.97
C ARG A 27 -31.43 35.11 -26.92
N ILE A 28 -30.18 35.34 -27.33
CA ILE A 28 -29.15 35.90 -26.45
C ILE A 28 -29.56 37.32 -26.02
N GLN A 29 -30.08 38.13 -26.94
CA GLN A 29 -30.49 39.49 -26.65
C GLN A 29 -31.73 39.57 -25.73
N ALA A 30 -32.73 38.71 -25.95
CA ALA A 30 -33.87 38.59 -25.04
C ALA A 30 -33.46 38.13 -23.63
N MET A 31 -32.53 37.17 -23.53
CA MET A 31 -31.99 36.72 -22.24
C MET A 31 -31.19 37.82 -21.53
N TRP A 32 -30.43 38.63 -22.26
CA TRP A 32 -29.70 39.77 -21.70
C TRP A 32 -30.66 40.79 -21.08
N CYS A 33 -31.76 41.12 -21.77
CA CYS A 33 -32.78 42.02 -21.25
C CYS A 33 -33.48 41.46 -20.00
N ILE A 34 -33.84 40.17 -19.99
CA ILE A 34 -34.45 39.52 -18.82
C ILE A 34 -33.48 39.53 -17.63
N LEU A 35 -32.20 39.25 -17.88
CA LEU A 35 -31.21 39.21 -16.82
C LEU A 35 -30.90 40.61 -16.27
N GLN A 36 -30.85 41.64 -17.11
CA GLN A 36 -30.78 43.04 -16.67
C GLN A 36 -32.00 43.43 -15.81
N ALA A 37 -33.21 43.07 -16.24
CA ALA A 37 -34.43 43.38 -15.49
C ALA A 37 -34.45 42.68 -14.11
N LYS A 38 -34.05 41.41 -14.04
CA LYS A 38 -33.94 40.66 -12.77
C LYS A 38 -32.81 41.14 -11.87
N THR A 39 -31.73 41.68 -12.44
CA THR A 39 -30.62 42.28 -11.67
C THR A 39 -31.11 43.54 -10.94
N LEU A 40 -31.89 44.38 -11.64
CA LEU A 40 -32.54 45.55 -11.04
C LEU A 40 -33.55 45.15 -9.96
N GLU A 41 -34.37 44.12 -10.21
CA GLU A 41 -35.32 43.59 -9.21
C GLU A 41 -34.61 42.98 -7.98
N MET A 42 -33.43 42.37 -8.17
CA MET A 42 -32.61 41.88 -7.06
C MET A 42 -32.04 43.01 -6.20
N LEU A 43 -31.60 44.12 -6.82
CA LEU A 43 -31.02 45.27 -6.13
C LEU A 43 -32.01 45.92 -5.15
N ASP A 44 -33.29 46.00 -5.54
CA ASP A 44 -34.36 46.55 -4.69
C ASP A 44 -34.92 45.54 -3.65
N SER A 45 -34.38 44.32 -3.60
CA SER A 45 -34.89 43.30 -2.69
C SER A 45 -34.32 43.43 -1.27
N PRO A 46 -35.17 43.35 -0.21
CA PRO A 46 -34.70 43.34 1.18
C PRO A 46 -33.79 42.13 1.51
N TYR A 47 -33.75 41.12 0.63
CA TYR A 47 -32.84 39.98 0.72
C TYR A 47 -31.38 40.34 0.41
N MET A 48 -31.12 41.28 -0.50
CA MET A 48 -29.74 41.67 -0.85
C MET A 48 -29.05 42.40 0.29
N LEU A 49 -29.76 43.29 0.99
CA LEU A 49 -29.27 43.91 2.23
C LEU A 49 -28.99 42.89 3.35
N LYS A 50 -29.75 41.79 3.41
CA LYS A 50 -29.51 40.71 4.37
C LYS A 50 -28.29 39.88 3.98
N LEU A 51 -28.10 39.65 2.69
CA LEU A 51 -26.95 38.93 2.13
C LEU A 51 -25.65 39.72 2.35
N THR A 52 -25.64 41.02 2.06
CA THR A 52 -24.46 41.88 2.25
C THR A 52 -24.01 41.90 3.71
N LYS A 53 -24.95 42.03 4.66
CA LYS A 53 -24.66 41.96 6.10
C LYS A 53 -24.07 40.62 6.52
N ARG A 54 -24.61 39.50 6.03
CA ARG A 54 -24.07 38.17 6.33
C ARG A 54 -22.69 37.96 5.71
N LEU A 55 -22.47 38.46 4.50
CA LEU A 55 -21.20 38.34 3.80
C LEU A 55 -20.12 39.20 4.48
N ALA A 56 -20.46 40.40 4.95
CA ALA A 56 -19.58 41.24 5.75
C ALA A 56 -19.15 40.55 7.05
N VAL A 57 -20.09 39.96 7.80
CA VAL A 57 -19.77 39.19 9.03
C VAL A 57 -18.87 37.98 8.73
N LEU A 58 -19.10 37.31 7.60
CA LEU A 58 -18.29 36.16 7.18
C LEU A 58 -16.87 36.59 6.78
N LEU A 59 -16.73 37.68 6.01
CA LEU A 59 -15.43 38.24 5.62
C LEU A 59 -14.65 38.75 6.84
N GLU A 60 -15.35 39.35 7.81
CA GLU A 60 -14.76 39.75 9.10
C GLU A 60 -14.26 38.55 9.90
N SER A 61 -15.06 37.46 9.97
CA SER A 61 -14.66 36.22 10.63
C SER A 61 -13.47 35.51 9.97
N LEU A 62 -13.20 35.82 8.70
CA LEU A 62 -12.04 35.35 7.94
C LEU A 62 -10.85 36.32 7.99
N GLY A 63 -10.95 37.43 8.73
CA GLY A 63 -9.88 38.40 8.92
C GLY A 63 -9.67 39.38 7.76
N VAL A 64 -10.65 39.55 6.88
CA VAL A 64 -10.57 40.50 5.76
C VAL A 64 -10.92 41.91 6.25
N PRO A 65 -10.05 42.93 6.08
CA PRO A 65 -10.35 44.29 6.55
C PRO A 65 -11.35 45.03 5.63
N PRO A 66 -12.18 45.94 6.17
CA PRO A 66 -13.11 46.78 5.38
C PRO A 66 -12.37 47.81 4.50
N PRO A 67 -13.02 48.37 3.44
CA PRO A 67 -14.46 48.32 3.15
C PRO A 67 -14.91 47.04 2.44
N TYR A 68 -16.06 46.52 2.86
CA TYR A 68 -16.71 45.37 2.22
C TYR A 68 -17.54 45.82 1.00
N PRO A 69 -17.72 44.94 0.01
CA PRO A 69 -18.42 45.30 -1.22
C PRO A 69 -19.87 45.72 -0.97
N GLU A 70 -20.25 46.83 -1.60
CA GLU A 70 -21.61 47.38 -1.54
C GLU A 70 -22.61 46.45 -2.27
N PRO A 71 -23.93 46.54 -1.97
CA PRO A 71 -24.96 45.70 -2.58
C PRO A 71 -24.90 45.66 -4.11
N ASP A 72 -24.58 46.80 -4.73
CA ASP A 72 -24.48 46.97 -6.18
C ASP A 72 -23.35 46.13 -6.77
N GLN A 73 -22.20 46.09 -6.09
CA GLN A 73 -21.03 45.33 -6.51
C GLN A 73 -21.28 43.82 -6.37
N ILE A 74 -21.97 43.40 -5.31
CA ILE A 74 -22.34 42.00 -5.10
C ILE A 74 -23.34 41.54 -6.16
N ALA A 75 -24.37 42.35 -6.47
CA ALA A 75 -25.33 42.05 -7.52
C ALA A 75 -24.65 41.94 -8.90
N LEU A 76 -23.71 42.84 -9.21
CA LEU A 76 -22.96 42.80 -10.47
C LEU A 76 -22.09 41.53 -10.56
N CYS A 77 -21.43 41.14 -9.48
CA CYS A 77 -20.62 39.91 -9.45
C CYS A 77 -21.50 38.66 -9.59
N VAL A 78 -22.61 38.56 -8.87
CA VAL A 78 -23.53 37.42 -8.96
C VAL A 78 -24.08 37.29 -10.38
N THR A 79 -24.46 38.40 -11.00
CA THR A 79 -25.03 38.40 -12.35
C THR A 79 -23.99 38.13 -13.42
N ALA A 80 -22.76 38.64 -13.27
CA ALA A 80 -21.62 38.27 -14.11
C ALA A 80 -21.29 36.77 -14.01
N VAL A 81 -21.29 36.19 -12.81
CA VAL A 81 -21.04 34.76 -12.63
C VAL A 81 -22.16 33.92 -13.25
N LEU A 82 -23.42 34.27 -12.98
CA LEU A 82 -24.58 33.55 -13.54
C LEU A 82 -24.62 33.64 -15.06
N THR A 83 -24.36 34.80 -15.65
CA THR A 83 -24.28 34.97 -17.11
C THR A 83 -23.15 34.16 -17.71
N THR A 84 -21.96 34.19 -17.09
CA THR A 84 -20.81 33.43 -17.59
C THR A 84 -21.07 31.93 -17.54
N LEU A 85 -21.67 31.42 -16.45
CA LEU A 85 -22.07 30.02 -16.32
C LEU A 85 -23.14 29.62 -17.33
N LEU A 86 -24.10 30.51 -17.58
CA LEU A 86 -25.17 30.29 -18.56
C LEU A 86 -24.62 30.28 -19.99
N LEU A 87 -23.73 31.22 -20.34
CA LEU A 87 -23.04 31.26 -21.63
C LEU A 87 -22.19 30.00 -21.83
N TYR A 88 -21.46 29.59 -20.79
CA TYR A 88 -20.68 28.36 -20.80
C TYR A 88 -21.57 27.14 -21.04
N PHE A 89 -22.73 27.06 -20.38
CA PHE A 89 -23.67 25.95 -20.57
C PHE A 89 -24.33 25.96 -21.95
N LEU A 90 -24.60 27.13 -22.53
CA LEU A 90 -25.16 27.25 -23.87
C LEU A 90 -24.14 26.90 -24.95
N LEU A 91 -22.94 27.48 -24.89
CA LEU A 91 -21.88 27.28 -25.88
C LEU A 91 -21.24 25.90 -25.77
N PHE A 92 -20.89 25.46 -24.56
CA PHE A 92 -20.13 24.24 -24.34
C PHE A 92 -20.99 23.08 -23.81
N GLY A 93 -22.22 23.31 -23.34
CA GLY A 93 -23.04 22.26 -22.76
C GLY A 93 -23.53 21.20 -23.76
N LYS A 94 -23.73 21.54 -25.04
CA LYS A 94 -23.96 20.52 -26.10
C LYS A 94 -22.72 19.65 -26.31
N ARG A 95 -21.54 20.27 -26.42
CA ARG A 95 -20.24 19.56 -26.57
C ARG A 95 -19.93 18.68 -25.36
N HIS A 96 -20.14 19.16 -24.14
CA HIS A 96 -19.96 18.38 -22.91
C HIS A 96 -20.97 17.25 -22.77
N ARG A 97 -22.21 17.41 -23.22
CA ARG A 97 -23.20 16.30 -23.24
C ARG A 97 -22.80 15.22 -24.23
N LEU A 98 -22.35 15.59 -25.43
CA LEU A 98 -21.84 14.64 -26.42
C LEU A 98 -20.59 13.91 -25.91
N ARG A 99 -19.62 14.65 -25.36
CA ARG A 99 -18.38 14.06 -24.80
C ARG A 99 -18.68 13.13 -23.62
N ARG A 100 -19.62 13.49 -22.73
CA ARG A 100 -20.09 12.59 -21.66
C ARG A 100 -20.78 11.33 -22.19
N LYS A 101 -21.60 11.45 -23.23
CA LYS A 101 -22.24 10.29 -23.88
C LYS A 101 -21.22 9.37 -24.54
N MET A 102 -20.20 9.94 -25.20
CA MET A 102 -19.11 9.19 -25.83
C MET A 102 -18.26 8.47 -24.76
N LEU A 103 -17.80 9.19 -23.72
CA LEU A 103 -17.06 8.58 -22.61
C LEU A 103 -17.87 7.48 -21.89
N ALA A 104 -19.18 7.69 -21.72
CA ALA A 104 -20.07 6.67 -21.15
C ALA A 104 -20.25 5.45 -22.08
N LYS A 105 -20.18 5.64 -23.40
CA LYS A 105 -20.17 4.53 -24.37
C LYS A 105 -18.85 3.77 -24.28
N ASP A 106 -17.72 4.47 -24.30
CA ASP A 106 -16.38 3.88 -24.23
C ASP A 106 -16.19 3.12 -22.91
N LEU A 107 -16.66 3.69 -21.79
CA LEU A 107 -16.62 3.04 -20.48
C LEU A 107 -17.45 1.75 -20.44
N ARG A 108 -18.62 1.73 -21.09
CA ARG A 108 -19.45 0.52 -21.19
C ARG A 108 -18.77 -0.55 -22.04
N GLU A 109 -18.16 -0.15 -23.15
CA GLU A 109 -17.44 -1.08 -24.02
C GLU A 109 -16.21 -1.66 -23.31
N ALA A 110 -15.44 -0.83 -22.60
CA ALA A 110 -14.32 -1.27 -21.78
C ALA A 110 -14.77 -2.26 -20.68
N ARG A 111 -15.86 -1.96 -19.97
CA ARG A 111 -16.43 -2.88 -18.97
C ARG A 111 -16.84 -4.22 -19.57
N LYS A 112 -17.47 -4.22 -20.75
CA LYS A 112 -17.86 -5.45 -21.44
C LYS A 112 -16.63 -6.28 -21.83
N LYS A 113 -15.56 -5.65 -22.32
CA LYS A 113 -14.28 -6.33 -22.63
C LYS A 113 -13.63 -6.92 -21.38
N VAL A 114 -13.64 -6.18 -20.26
CA VAL A 114 -13.13 -6.69 -18.97
C VAL A 114 -13.92 -7.92 -18.54
N GLN A 115 -15.25 -7.86 -18.59
CA GLN A 115 -16.10 -8.98 -18.19
C GLN A 115 -15.90 -10.21 -19.10
N GLU A 116 -15.77 -10.03 -20.41
CA GLU A 116 -15.48 -11.11 -21.35
C GLU A 116 -14.08 -11.73 -21.12
N LEU A 117 -13.08 -10.90 -20.78
CA LEU A 117 -11.75 -11.37 -20.40
C LEU A 117 -11.76 -12.11 -19.06
N GLU A 118 -12.54 -11.65 -18.08
CA GLU A 118 -12.72 -12.32 -16.79
C GLU A 118 -13.40 -13.68 -16.97
N GLU A 119 -14.43 -13.77 -17.82
CA GLU A 119 -15.12 -15.03 -18.14
C GLU A 119 -14.17 -16.01 -18.87
N LYS A 120 -13.41 -15.53 -19.87
CA LYS A 120 -12.38 -16.33 -20.54
C LYS A 120 -11.28 -16.79 -19.57
N LEU A 121 -10.88 -15.93 -18.64
CA LEU A 121 -9.90 -16.28 -17.61
C LEU A 121 -10.43 -17.37 -16.68
N LEU A 122 -11.69 -17.27 -16.26
CA LEU A 122 -12.38 -18.28 -15.47
C LEU A 122 -12.52 -19.60 -16.24
N GLU A 123 -12.87 -19.58 -17.53
CA GLU A 123 -12.95 -20.78 -18.35
C GLU A 123 -11.59 -21.46 -18.53
N MET A 124 -10.50 -20.69 -18.67
CA MET A 124 -9.15 -21.23 -18.71
C MET A 124 -8.75 -21.84 -17.36
N GLU A 125 -9.06 -21.17 -16.26
CA GLU A 125 -8.78 -21.65 -14.90
C GLU A 125 -9.57 -22.93 -14.58
N VAL A 126 -10.87 -23.01 -14.93
CA VAL A 126 -11.68 -24.23 -14.77
C VAL A 126 -11.18 -25.37 -15.66
N LYS A 127 -10.68 -25.06 -16.86
CA LYS A 127 -10.01 -26.04 -17.72
C LYS A 127 -8.69 -26.54 -17.12
N GLU A 128 -7.93 -25.70 -16.43
CA GLU A 128 -6.71 -26.12 -15.71
C GLU A 128 -7.04 -26.95 -14.46
N GLU A 129 -8.10 -26.62 -13.73
CA GLU A 129 -8.53 -27.38 -12.53
C GLU A 129 -9.18 -28.75 -12.88
N GLY A 130 -9.84 -28.85 -14.05
CA GLY A 130 -10.45 -30.10 -14.55
C GLY A 130 -9.56 -30.94 -15.48
N ALA A 131 -8.44 -30.39 -15.97
CA ALA A 131 -7.49 -31.14 -16.78
C ALA A 131 -6.47 -31.84 -15.88
N SER A 132 -6.74 -33.11 -15.56
CA SER A 132 -5.63 -34.05 -15.33
C SER A 132 -4.63 -33.89 -16.48
N PRO A 133 -3.31 -33.75 -16.22
CA PRO A 133 -2.33 -33.43 -17.25
C PRO A 133 -2.50 -34.39 -18.43
N LYS A 134 -2.94 -33.84 -19.56
CA LYS A 134 -3.13 -34.62 -20.79
C LYS A 134 -1.76 -35.11 -21.24
N GLY A 135 -1.49 -36.38 -20.93
CA GLY A 135 -0.40 -37.15 -21.49
C GLY A 135 0.95 -36.93 -20.81
N ASN A 136 1.79 -37.95 -20.97
CA ASN A 136 3.14 -38.17 -20.49
C ASN A 136 4.16 -37.09 -20.93
N GLN A 137 3.90 -35.81 -20.65
CA GLN A 137 4.79 -34.69 -20.92
C GLN A 137 5.73 -34.50 -19.73
N ARG A 138 7.04 -34.44 -19.99
CA ARG A 138 8.04 -34.19 -18.96
C ARG A 138 7.74 -32.85 -18.26
N PRO A 139 7.86 -32.76 -16.92
CA PRO A 139 7.67 -31.50 -16.22
C PRO A 139 8.68 -30.47 -16.73
N VAL A 140 8.22 -29.26 -17.04
CA VAL A 140 9.08 -28.11 -17.32
C VAL A 140 9.57 -27.59 -15.97
N ARG A 141 10.89 -27.68 -15.74
CA ARG A 141 11.51 -27.35 -14.45
C ARG A 141 12.20 -26.00 -14.52
N ILE A 142 11.78 -25.10 -13.64
CA ILE A 142 12.24 -23.73 -13.55
C ILE A 142 13.25 -23.62 -12.41
N TRP A 143 14.36 -22.92 -12.67
CA TRP A 143 15.33 -22.54 -11.65
C TRP A 143 15.20 -21.06 -11.34
N MET A 144 15.11 -20.73 -10.05
CA MET A 144 15.29 -19.37 -9.55
C MET A 144 16.31 -19.42 -8.43
N ASP A 145 17.22 -18.46 -8.35
CA ASP A 145 18.09 -18.34 -7.19
C ASP A 145 18.13 -16.92 -6.66
N GLY A 146 18.60 -16.81 -5.43
CA GLY A 146 18.70 -15.53 -4.78
C GLY A 146 19.01 -15.64 -3.31
N CYS A 147 19.19 -14.47 -2.74
CA CYS A 147 19.49 -14.34 -1.32
C CYS A 147 18.25 -14.56 -0.46
N PHE A 148 17.08 -14.06 -0.91
CA PHE A 148 15.80 -14.14 -0.19
C PHE A 148 15.86 -13.64 1.26
N ASP A 149 16.74 -12.67 1.52
CA ASP A 149 16.88 -12.01 2.82
C ASP A 149 15.64 -11.15 3.11
N MET A 150 15.15 -11.23 4.35
CA MET A 150 13.89 -10.60 4.76
C MET A 150 12.73 -10.95 3.81
N MET A 151 12.53 -12.25 3.54
CA MET A 151 11.52 -12.73 2.59
C MET A 151 10.12 -12.13 2.88
N HIS A 152 9.42 -11.75 1.82
CA HIS A 152 8.15 -11.03 1.87
C HIS A 152 7.26 -11.42 0.69
N TYR A 153 6.00 -10.98 0.66
CA TYR A 153 5.04 -11.35 -0.39
C TYR A 153 5.53 -11.09 -1.83
N GLY A 154 6.36 -10.06 -2.04
CA GLY A 154 7.02 -9.81 -3.34
C GLY A 154 7.90 -10.98 -3.83
N HIS A 155 8.68 -11.62 -2.96
CA HIS A 155 9.46 -12.81 -3.29
C HIS A 155 8.54 -14.01 -3.57
N MET A 156 7.49 -14.19 -2.75
CA MET A 156 6.50 -15.26 -2.94
C MET A 156 5.75 -15.10 -4.28
N ASN A 157 5.38 -13.89 -4.67
CA ASN A 157 4.77 -13.63 -5.97
C ASN A 157 5.77 -13.84 -7.12
N ALA A 158 7.06 -13.57 -6.92
CA ALA A 158 8.09 -13.92 -7.90
C ALA A 158 8.17 -15.43 -8.12
N PHE A 159 8.15 -16.24 -7.05
CA PHE A 159 8.07 -17.69 -7.15
C PHE A 159 6.79 -18.16 -7.83
N ARG A 160 5.63 -17.58 -7.50
CA ARG A 160 4.36 -17.87 -8.18
C ARG A 160 4.45 -17.62 -9.68
N GLN A 161 5.03 -16.48 -10.09
CA GLN A 161 5.22 -16.14 -11.50
C GLN A 161 6.22 -17.06 -12.20
N GLY A 162 7.34 -17.38 -11.53
CA GLY A 162 8.34 -18.32 -12.06
C GLY A 162 7.75 -19.71 -12.27
N LYS A 163 7.01 -20.23 -11.27
CA LYS A 163 6.30 -21.52 -11.39
C LYS A 163 5.28 -21.52 -12.52
N ALA A 164 4.57 -20.42 -12.77
CA ALA A 164 3.62 -20.31 -13.87
C ALA A 164 4.26 -20.37 -15.28
N LEU A 165 5.58 -20.20 -15.42
CA LEU A 165 6.31 -20.42 -16.67
C LEU A 165 6.65 -21.90 -16.92
N GLY A 166 6.43 -22.77 -15.94
CA GLY A 166 6.67 -24.20 -16.02
C GLY A 166 5.65 -24.99 -15.20
N THR A 167 6.10 -26.12 -14.65
CA THR A 167 5.25 -27.00 -13.83
C THR A 167 5.89 -27.37 -12.50
N PHE A 168 7.18 -27.10 -12.34
CA PHE A 168 7.96 -27.43 -11.15
C PHE A 168 9.01 -26.35 -10.91
N LEU A 169 9.07 -25.80 -9.70
CA LEU A 169 9.98 -24.73 -9.34
C LEU A 169 11.05 -25.21 -8.35
N VAL A 170 12.31 -25.14 -8.78
CA VAL A 170 13.51 -25.37 -7.96
C VAL A 170 14.09 -24.00 -7.58
N VAL A 171 14.27 -23.76 -6.28
CA VAL A 171 14.82 -22.50 -5.78
C VAL A 171 16.17 -22.71 -5.09
N GLY A 172 17.20 -22.02 -5.59
CA GLY A 172 18.54 -21.96 -5.01
C GLY A 172 18.69 -20.83 -4.01
N VAL A 173 19.07 -21.13 -2.77
CA VAL A 173 19.33 -20.13 -1.74
C VAL A 173 20.84 -19.86 -1.67
N ASN A 174 21.24 -18.60 -1.85
CA ASN A 174 22.65 -18.25 -1.79
C ASN A 174 23.22 -18.36 -0.37
N SER A 175 24.46 -18.80 -0.21
CA SER A 175 25.13 -18.89 1.10
C SER A 175 25.53 -17.53 1.67
N ASP A 176 25.56 -17.42 3.00
CA ASP A 176 25.96 -16.21 3.73
C ASP A 176 27.36 -15.72 3.29
N ALA A 177 28.29 -16.65 3.08
CA ALA A 177 29.66 -16.36 2.66
C ALA A 177 29.70 -15.68 1.27
N THR A 178 28.94 -16.20 0.30
CA THR A 178 28.96 -15.68 -1.08
C THR A 178 28.19 -14.37 -1.19
N ILE A 179 27.10 -14.23 -0.43
CA ILE A 179 26.36 -12.97 -0.28
C ILE A 179 27.27 -11.88 0.30
N THR A 180 27.97 -12.19 1.40
CA THR A 180 28.82 -11.23 2.10
C THR A 180 29.94 -10.73 1.20
N ALA A 181 30.57 -11.63 0.43
CA ALA A 181 31.62 -11.29 -0.52
C ALA A 181 31.14 -10.36 -1.66
N CYS A 182 29.87 -10.47 -2.10
CA CYS A 182 29.37 -9.71 -3.24
C CYS A 182 28.65 -8.40 -2.85
N LYS A 183 27.89 -8.39 -1.76
CA LYS A 183 26.99 -7.26 -1.42
C LYS A 183 26.93 -6.88 0.06
N GLY A 184 27.76 -7.51 0.90
CA GLY A 184 27.70 -7.39 2.35
C GLY A 184 26.73 -8.38 3.01
N PRO A 185 26.81 -8.52 4.34
CA PRO A 185 26.12 -9.59 5.06
C PRO A 185 24.59 -9.47 4.98
N PRO A 186 23.86 -10.59 4.92
CA PRO A 186 22.41 -10.59 5.03
C PRO A 186 21.96 -10.32 6.48
N VAL A 187 20.70 -9.94 6.67
CA VAL A 187 20.08 -9.77 8.00
C VAL A 187 19.71 -11.12 8.62
N MET A 188 19.17 -12.00 7.78
CA MET A 188 18.80 -13.37 8.13
C MET A 188 19.94 -14.33 7.78
N ASN A 189 20.22 -15.29 8.65
CA ASN A 189 21.23 -16.32 8.40
C ASN A 189 20.76 -17.36 7.36
N ASP A 190 21.68 -18.22 6.91
CA ASP A 190 21.40 -19.28 5.93
C ASP A 190 20.18 -20.14 6.30
N GLU A 191 20.08 -20.61 7.55
CA GLU A 191 18.97 -21.47 7.99
C GLU A 191 17.61 -20.75 8.00
N GLU A 192 17.58 -19.50 8.43
CA GLU A 192 16.37 -18.66 8.47
C GLU A 192 15.86 -18.38 7.04
N ARG A 193 16.76 -18.11 6.10
CA ARG A 193 16.42 -17.88 4.69
C ARG A 193 15.98 -19.17 4.00
N LEU A 194 16.64 -20.29 4.28
CA LEU A 194 16.25 -21.60 3.78
C LEU A 194 14.85 -21.98 4.25
N ALA A 195 14.58 -21.86 5.56
CA ALA A 195 13.26 -22.14 6.13
C ALA A 195 12.15 -21.25 5.54
N ALA A 196 12.47 -19.98 5.24
CA ALA A 196 11.52 -19.06 4.61
C ALA A 196 11.12 -19.51 3.19
N VAL A 197 12.10 -19.90 2.38
CA VAL A 197 11.88 -20.39 1.01
C VAL A 197 11.16 -21.74 1.02
N GLU A 198 11.58 -22.67 1.89
CA GLU A 198 10.92 -23.97 2.06
C GLU A 198 9.47 -23.84 2.53
N GLY A 199 9.15 -22.80 3.32
CA GLY A 199 7.80 -22.52 3.78
C GLY A 199 6.86 -22.02 2.68
N CYS A 200 7.38 -21.60 1.53
CA CYS A 200 6.57 -21.03 0.46
C CYS A 200 5.88 -22.11 -0.38
N ARG A 201 4.57 -21.99 -0.57
CA ARG A 201 3.77 -22.97 -1.33
C ARG A 201 4.08 -23.06 -2.82
N PHE A 202 4.66 -22.01 -3.38
CA PHE A 202 4.98 -21.97 -4.81
C PHE A 202 6.29 -22.69 -5.13
N VAL A 203 7.07 -23.08 -4.11
CA VAL A 203 8.37 -23.72 -4.25
C VAL A 203 8.24 -25.22 -4.06
N ASP A 204 8.74 -26.00 -5.02
CA ASP A 204 8.66 -27.47 -4.98
C ASP A 204 9.92 -28.11 -4.40
N GLU A 205 11.10 -27.56 -4.72
CA GLU A 205 12.39 -28.06 -4.26
C GLU A 205 13.32 -26.89 -3.93
N VAL A 206 14.04 -27.00 -2.80
CA VAL A 206 14.98 -25.96 -2.35
C VAL A 206 16.39 -26.51 -2.35
N VAL A 207 17.33 -25.72 -2.85
CA VAL A 207 18.75 -26.06 -2.93
C VAL A 207 19.56 -25.07 -2.09
N PRO A 208 20.22 -25.53 -1.01
CA PRO A 208 21.08 -24.66 -0.20
C PRO A 208 22.45 -24.41 -0.87
N ASP A 209 23.23 -23.53 -0.28
CA ASP A 209 24.64 -23.28 -0.61
C ASP A 209 24.94 -22.92 -2.06
N VAL A 210 24.03 -22.16 -2.70
CA VAL A 210 24.22 -21.71 -4.08
C VAL A 210 25.18 -20.51 -4.12
N PRO A 211 26.18 -20.48 -5.03
CA PRO A 211 27.03 -19.31 -5.17
C PRO A 211 26.24 -18.12 -5.71
N TYR A 212 26.49 -16.92 -5.17
CA TYR A 212 25.84 -15.69 -5.63
C TYR A 212 26.11 -15.37 -7.11
N VAL A 213 27.30 -15.72 -7.60
CA VAL A 213 27.66 -15.65 -9.02
C VAL A 213 27.86 -17.08 -9.52
N MET A 214 26.95 -17.55 -10.38
CA MET A 214 27.04 -18.88 -10.96
C MET A 214 27.93 -18.87 -12.21
N ASP A 215 29.05 -19.57 -12.16
CA ASP A 215 29.84 -19.83 -13.36
C ASP A 215 29.18 -20.86 -14.28
N GLU A 216 29.70 -20.97 -15.50
CA GLU A 216 29.17 -21.90 -16.51
C GLU A 216 29.24 -23.36 -16.07
N ALA A 217 30.28 -23.76 -15.33
CA ALA A 217 30.43 -25.13 -14.87
C ALA A 217 29.39 -25.48 -13.79
N TYR A 218 29.14 -24.57 -12.84
CA TYR A 218 28.14 -24.70 -11.81
C TYR A 218 26.74 -24.74 -12.42
N LEU A 219 26.43 -23.82 -13.33
CA LEU A 219 25.12 -23.78 -13.97
C LEU A 219 24.84 -25.05 -14.78
N LYS A 220 25.83 -25.57 -15.52
CA LYS A 220 25.70 -26.87 -16.21
C LYS A 220 25.42 -28.01 -15.23
N ARG A 221 26.14 -28.08 -14.10
CA ARG A 221 25.90 -29.09 -13.05
C ARG A 221 24.49 -28.99 -12.48
N VAL A 222 24.00 -27.78 -12.19
CA VAL A 222 22.64 -27.55 -11.70
C VAL A 222 21.60 -27.96 -12.74
N MET A 223 21.79 -27.55 -14.00
CA MET A 223 20.89 -27.91 -15.09
C MET A 223 20.81 -29.41 -15.33
N GLU A 224 21.92 -30.14 -15.22
CA GLU A 224 21.96 -31.59 -15.36
C GLU A 224 21.35 -32.30 -14.15
N LYS A 225 21.82 -31.97 -12.94
CA LYS A 225 21.39 -32.62 -11.68
C LYS A 225 19.89 -32.42 -11.42
N TYR A 226 19.40 -31.19 -11.57
CA TYR A 226 18.01 -30.83 -11.29
C TYR A 226 17.14 -30.78 -12.53
N ARG A 227 17.68 -31.16 -13.71
CA ARG A 227 16.98 -31.19 -15.01
C ARG A 227 16.28 -29.88 -15.35
N ILE A 228 16.97 -28.76 -15.18
CA ILE A 228 16.43 -27.40 -15.37
C ILE A 228 16.30 -27.05 -16.86
N ASP A 229 15.11 -26.58 -17.23
CA ASP A 229 14.81 -26.08 -18.57
C ASP A 229 15.17 -24.60 -18.72
N PHE A 230 14.71 -23.77 -17.77
CA PHE A 230 14.88 -22.31 -17.81
C PHE A 230 15.34 -21.76 -16.46
N VAL A 231 16.18 -20.74 -16.53
CA VAL A 231 16.54 -19.87 -15.40
C VAL A 231 15.64 -18.64 -15.46
N VAL A 232 14.94 -18.35 -14.37
CA VAL A 232 14.02 -17.22 -14.27
C VAL A 232 14.51 -16.25 -13.21
N HIS A 233 14.49 -14.96 -13.52
CA HIS A 233 14.77 -13.90 -12.56
C HIS A 233 13.87 -12.68 -12.81
N GLY A 234 13.83 -11.74 -11.86
CA GLY A 234 13.18 -10.44 -12.05
C GLY A 234 13.78 -9.65 -13.21
N ASP A 235 13.05 -8.63 -13.68
CA ASP A 235 13.46 -7.68 -14.71
C ASP A 235 14.49 -6.64 -14.21
N ASP A 236 14.87 -6.68 -12.93
CA ASP A 236 15.92 -5.86 -12.35
C ASP A 236 17.33 -6.33 -12.79
N PRO A 237 18.22 -5.42 -13.23
CA PRO A 237 19.59 -5.78 -13.60
C PRO A 237 20.41 -6.22 -12.37
N CYS A 238 21.06 -7.38 -12.48
CA CYS A 238 21.90 -7.95 -11.42
C CYS A 238 23.38 -7.84 -11.79
N ILE A 239 24.00 -6.70 -11.49
CA ILE A 239 25.38 -6.43 -11.88
C ILE A 239 26.32 -6.57 -10.67
N VAL A 240 27.34 -7.41 -10.81
CA VAL A 240 28.45 -7.55 -9.85
C VAL A 240 29.76 -7.31 -10.60
N ASN A 241 30.58 -6.36 -10.12
CA ASN A 241 31.85 -5.98 -10.76
C ASN A 241 31.72 -5.66 -12.26
N GLY A 242 30.64 -4.98 -12.65
CA GLY A 242 30.37 -4.56 -14.03
C GLY A 242 29.88 -5.66 -14.98
N ARG A 243 29.62 -6.88 -14.48
CA ARG A 243 29.07 -7.99 -15.28
C ARG A 243 27.72 -8.44 -14.73
N ASP A 244 26.84 -8.83 -15.65
CA ASP A 244 25.54 -9.42 -15.29
C ASP A 244 25.76 -10.84 -14.76
N VAL A 245 25.23 -11.11 -13.57
CA VAL A 245 25.25 -12.43 -12.92
C VAL A 245 24.60 -13.50 -13.79
N TYR A 246 23.65 -13.12 -14.65
CA TYR A 246 22.89 -14.02 -15.52
C TYR A 246 23.34 -13.99 -16.98
N GLU A 247 24.53 -13.48 -17.30
CA GLU A 247 25.07 -13.46 -18.67
C GLU A 247 25.18 -14.87 -19.28
N VAL A 248 25.58 -15.87 -18.48
CA VAL A 248 25.73 -17.26 -18.92
C VAL A 248 24.39 -17.89 -19.36
N PRO A 249 23.32 -17.93 -18.52
CA PRO A 249 22.04 -18.47 -18.96
C PRO A 249 21.40 -17.70 -20.12
N GLN A 250 21.67 -16.39 -20.24
CA GLN A 250 21.25 -15.58 -21.38
C GLN A 250 21.91 -16.06 -22.68
N LYS A 251 23.24 -16.25 -22.70
CA LYS A 251 23.98 -16.79 -23.85
C LYS A 251 23.52 -18.19 -24.25
N MET A 252 23.06 -18.99 -23.29
CA MET A 252 22.50 -20.33 -23.54
C MET A 252 21.05 -20.32 -24.09
N GLY A 253 20.40 -19.15 -24.18
CA GLY A 253 18.99 -19.03 -24.61
C GLY A 253 17.98 -19.53 -23.57
N LYS A 254 18.43 -19.83 -22.35
CA LYS A 254 17.64 -20.44 -21.27
C LYS A 254 17.17 -19.46 -20.19
N TYR A 255 17.45 -18.17 -20.35
CA TYR A 255 17.02 -17.13 -19.41
C TYR A 255 15.62 -16.59 -19.74
N ARG A 256 14.81 -16.33 -18.71
CA ARG A 256 13.49 -15.69 -18.81
C ARG A 256 13.33 -14.67 -17.68
N THR A 257 12.54 -13.63 -17.93
CA THR A 257 12.27 -12.57 -16.94
C THR A 257 10.82 -12.58 -16.49
N ILE A 258 10.60 -12.18 -15.25
CA ILE A 258 9.27 -11.94 -14.68
C ILE A 258 9.18 -10.50 -14.15
N PRO A 259 8.01 -9.86 -14.21
CA PRO A 259 7.87 -8.48 -13.75
C PRO A 259 7.98 -8.40 -12.23
N ARG A 260 8.65 -7.34 -11.77
CA ARG A 260 8.74 -6.99 -10.36
C ARG A 260 7.37 -6.80 -9.70
N THR A 261 7.26 -7.22 -8.44
CA THR A 261 6.05 -6.97 -7.63
C THR A 261 6.07 -5.54 -7.10
N GLU A 262 5.03 -4.78 -7.42
CA GLU A 262 4.84 -3.41 -6.96
C GLU A 262 4.51 -3.34 -5.46
N GLY A 263 4.94 -2.27 -4.79
CA GLY A 263 4.53 -1.95 -3.42
C GLY A 263 5.36 -2.59 -2.29
N VAL A 264 6.39 -3.39 -2.59
CA VAL A 264 7.32 -3.91 -1.57
C VAL A 264 8.74 -4.11 -2.11
N SER A 265 9.73 -3.80 -1.28
CA SER A 265 11.12 -4.25 -1.45
C SER A 265 11.77 -4.42 -0.08
N THR A 266 12.87 -5.20 0.00
CA THR A 266 13.68 -5.25 1.22
C THR A 266 14.16 -3.86 1.65
N THR A 267 14.48 -3.00 0.68
CA THR A 267 14.88 -1.60 0.91
C THR A 267 13.76 -0.82 1.61
N ASP A 268 12.53 -0.97 1.13
CA ASP A 268 11.34 -0.33 1.71
C ASP A 268 11.08 -0.83 3.14
N ILE A 269 11.11 -2.14 3.36
CA ILE A 269 10.89 -2.75 4.69
C ILE A 269 11.95 -2.31 5.69
N VAL A 270 13.23 -2.36 5.32
CA VAL A 270 14.34 -1.88 6.17
C VAL A 270 14.17 -0.39 6.47
N GLY A 271 13.74 0.40 5.48
CA GLY A 271 13.38 1.81 5.67
C GLY A 271 12.31 1.98 6.75
N ARG A 272 11.21 1.23 6.68
CA ARG A 272 10.14 1.24 7.70
C ARG A 272 10.66 0.87 9.09
N MET A 273 11.59 -0.08 9.20
CA MET A 273 12.20 -0.49 10.47
C MET A 273 13.18 0.56 11.03
N LEU A 274 13.95 1.22 10.19
CA LEU A 274 14.85 2.30 10.64
C LEU A 274 14.07 3.51 11.17
N LEU A 275 12.86 3.77 10.64
CA LEU A 275 11.95 4.79 11.17
C LEU A 275 11.48 4.50 12.61
N MET A 276 11.39 3.22 13.00
CA MET A 276 11.05 2.82 14.37
C MET A 276 12.12 3.19 15.40
N SER A 277 13.36 3.35 14.94
CA SER A 277 14.54 3.51 15.80
C SER A 277 14.84 4.97 16.14
N ARG A 278 14.17 5.94 15.49
CA ARG A 278 14.28 7.36 15.84
C ARG A 278 13.32 7.62 16.99
N ARG A 279 13.83 8.08 18.14
CA ARG A 279 13.07 8.37 19.38
C ARG A 279 11.88 9.28 19.09
N HIS A 280 10.72 8.68 18.79
CA HIS A 280 9.41 9.34 18.78
C HIS A 280 8.57 8.88 20.00
N HIS A 281 9.18 8.13 20.92
CA HIS A 281 8.56 7.58 22.12
C HIS A 281 8.76 8.48 23.35
N GLN A 282 8.36 9.74 23.24
CA GLN A 282 7.85 10.44 24.42
C GLN A 282 6.35 10.55 24.24
N ARG A 283 5.64 9.80 25.08
CA ARG A 283 4.22 9.91 25.34
C ARG A 283 3.93 11.40 25.52
N THR A 284 3.38 12.07 24.50
CA THR A 284 2.83 13.40 24.68
C THR A 284 1.66 13.21 25.63
N GLU A 285 1.87 13.59 26.88
CA GLU A 285 0.80 13.70 27.85
C GLU A 285 -0.33 14.49 27.22
N SER A 286 -1.51 13.87 27.24
CA SER A 286 -2.76 14.43 26.80
C SER A 286 -3.02 15.77 27.52
N THR A 287 -2.72 16.88 26.86
CA THR A 287 -3.35 18.16 27.21
C THR A 287 -4.49 18.42 26.24
N GLY A 288 -5.69 18.15 26.74
CA GLY A 288 -6.93 18.88 26.49
C GLY A 288 -7.30 19.21 25.04
N SER A 289 -8.35 18.53 24.58
CA SER A 289 -9.37 19.08 23.68
C SER A 289 -9.41 20.61 23.60
N GLN A 290 -9.14 21.18 22.42
CA GLN A 290 -9.96 22.25 21.87
C GLN A 290 -9.83 22.35 20.35
N THR A 291 -11.00 22.34 19.73
CA THR A 291 -11.35 22.63 18.36
C THR A 291 -10.85 24.00 17.84
N GLY A 292 -10.40 24.04 16.59
CA GLY A 292 -10.71 25.15 15.67
C GLY A 292 -9.67 26.26 15.47
N GLN A 293 -9.50 26.57 14.17
CA GLN A 293 -9.14 27.87 13.56
C GLN A 293 -7.68 28.27 13.28
N LEU A 294 -7.56 28.87 12.10
CA LEU A 294 -6.41 29.43 11.42
C LEU A 294 -5.95 30.77 12.02
N ALA A 295 -4.65 31.02 11.83
CA ALA A 295 -3.94 32.30 11.75
C ALA A 295 -3.83 33.20 13.00
N SER A 296 -2.58 33.50 13.39
CA SER A 296 -2.04 34.88 13.42
C SER A 296 -0.66 34.93 14.10
N GLU A 297 0.27 35.63 13.47
CA GLU A 297 1.59 35.99 13.98
C GLU A 297 1.51 36.87 15.23
N LYS A 298 2.31 36.57 16.26
CA LYS A 298 2.69 37.59 17.24
C LYS A 298 4.05 37.33 17.91
N LYS A 299 4.95 38.28 17.63
CA LYS A 299 6.19 38.70 18.31
C LYS A 299 6.52 38.07 19.68
N MET A 300 7.75 37.55 19.79
CA MET A 300 8.48 37.31 21.04
C MET A 300 8.91 38.63 21.72
N PRO A 301 8.97 38.68 23.06
CA PRO A 301 9.78 39.66 23.78
C PRO A 301 11.20 39.12 24.06
N LYS A 302 12.17 40.05 23.97
CA LYS A 302 13.59 39.86 24.28
C LYS A 302 13.82 39.89 25.79
N GLY A 303 14.71 39.03 26.27
CA GLY A 303 15.33 39.13 27.60
C GLY A 303 16.55 38.21 27.66
N GLY A 304 17.74 38.79 27.77
CA GLY A 304 19.02 38.09 27.62
C GLY A 304 19.66 37.67 28.94
N SER A 305 20.67 36.81 28.83
CA SER A 305 21.97 37.01 29.50
C SER A 305 23.02 36.12 28.84
N GLN A 306 24.19 36.70 28.62
CA GLN A 306 25.34 36.10 27.95
C GLN A 306 26.07 35.13 28.89
N GLY A 307 26.33 33.91 28.40
CA GLY A 307 27.34 33.00 28.94
C GLY A 307 28.16 32.46 27.78
N ARG A 308 29.40 32.94 27.66
CA ARG A 308 30.32 32.69 26.55
C ARG A 308 31.10 31.39 26.81
N VAL A 309 30.73 30.29 26.14
CA VAL A 309 31.61 29.12 25.91
C VAL A 309 31.42 28.70 24.46
N GLY A 310 32.34 29.13 23.59
CA GLY A 310 32.31 28.84 22.16
C GLY A 310 33.20 27.66 21.79
N GLY A 311 32.82 26.93 20.74
CA GLY A 311 33.76 26.15 19.95
C GLY A 311 33.16 24.96 19.21
N ALA A 312 32.56 24.00 19.92
CA ALA A 312 32.26 22.68 19.35
C ALA A 312 30.77 22.31 19.29
N VAL A 313 29.90 23.03 20.00
CA VAL A 313 28.46 22.70 20.09
C VAL A 313 27.66 23.29 18.91
N GLY A 314 28.09 24.44 18.38
CA GLY A 314 27.37 25.15 17.32
C GLY A 314 27.38 24.45 15.96
N GLU A 315 28.41 23.66 15.63
CA GLU A 315 28.42 22.87 14.39
C GLU A 315 27.51 21.65 14.49
N ALA A 316 27.40 21.03 15.67
CA ALA A 316 26.49 19.92 15.91
C ALA A 316 25.02 20.40 15.90
N GLU A 317 24.72 21.51 16.57
CA GLU A 317 23.38 22.09 16.61
C GLU A 317 22.94 22.69 15.26
N ALA A 318 23.86 23.30 14.50
CA ALA A 318 23.55 23.79 13.15
C ALA A 318 23.32 22.64 12.16
N ARG A 319 24.05 21.51 12.31
CA ARG A 319 23.85 20.30 11.52
C ARG A 319 22.55 19.60 11.89
N GLU A 320 22.19 19.60 13.17
CA GLU A 320 20.93 19.07 13.68
C GLU A 320 19.73 19.91 13.18
N GLN A 321 19.84 21.24 13.22
CA GLN A 321 18.82 22.16 12.68
C GLN A 321 18.70 22.09 11.15
N GLN A 322 19.80 21.93 10.41
CA GLN A 322 19.75 21.65 8.96
C GLN A 322 19.12 20.27 8.66
N LEU A 323 19.39 19.27 9.49
CA LEU A 323 18.75 17.95 9.41
C LEU A 323 17.25 18.03 9.75
N GLN A 324 16.84 18.95 10.62
CA GLN A 324 15.45 19.16 11.03
C GLN A 324 14.66 19.99 10.00
N GLN A 325 15.27 21.01 9.39
CA GLN A 325 14.67 21.74 8.26
C GLN A 325 14.60 20.86 6.99
N ALA A 326 15.53 19.93 6.81
CA ALA A 326 15.42 18.88 5.78
C ALA A 326 14.36 17.79 6.13
N GLN A 327 13.85 17.75 7.37
CA GLN A 327 12.79 16.81 7.80
C GLN A 327 11.37 17.37 7.62
N GLU A 328 11.19 18.70 7.62
CA GLU A 328 9.87 19.31 7.41
C GLU A 328 9.50 19.45 5.92
N GLY A 329 10.51 19.49 5.04
CA GLY A 329 10.35 19.48 3.59
C GLY A 329 10.67 18.13 2.96
N ALA A 330 9.64 17.30 2.79
CA ALA A 330 9.60 16.07 1.98
C ALA A 330 9.97 14.71 2.64
N ALA A 331 8.97 13.81 2.60
CA ALA A 331 9.14 12.37 2.33
C ALA A 331 9.72 11.44 3.42
N PHE A 332 9.38 11.64 4.71
CA PHE A 332 9.73 10.66 5.76
C PHE A 332 8.64 9.65 6.13
N TYR A 333 7.45 9.75 5.53
CA TYR A 333 6.34 8.81 5.74
C TYR A 333 6.00 8.08 4.43
N ARG A 334 6.77 7.04 4.07
CA ARG A 334 6.36 6.15 2.97
C ARG A 334 5.41 5.10 3.53
N ARG A 335 4.13 5.48 3.68
CA ARG A 335 3.03 4.51 3.87
C ARG A 335 3.16 3.45 2.77
N SER A 336 2.90 2.18 3.08
CA SER A 336 2.90 1.12 2.06
C SER A 336 2.13 1.59 0.82
N ARG A 337 2.78 1.53 -0.34
CA ARG A 337 2.18 1.87 -1.64
C ARG A 337 1.49 0.65 -2.26
N PHE A 338 1.35 -0.42 -1.49
CA PHE A 338 0.76 -1.66 -1.95
C PHE A 338 -0.72 -1.46 -2.29
N LEU A 339 -1.09 -1.86 -3.50
CA LEU A 339 -2.47 -1.83 -3.99
C LEU A 339 -3.01 -3.27 -3.98
N THR A 340 -3.73 -3.60 -2.92
CA THR A 340 -4.40 -4.90 -2.82
C THR A 340 -5.55 -4.97 -3.81
N THR A 341 -5.57 -6.02 -4.62
CA THR A 341 -6.69 -6.33 -5.52
C THR A 341 -7.23 -7.72 -5.20
N SER A 342 -8.51 -7.96 -5.46
CA SER A 342 -9.12 -9.29 -5.38
C SER A 342 -8.33 -10.32 -6.20
N ARG A 343 -7.81 -9.89 -7.36
CA ARG A 343 -6.93 -10.69 -8.22
C ARG A 343 -5.68 -11.17 -7.46
N MET A 344 -5.00 -10.31 -6.71
CA MET A 344 -3.79 -10.70 -5.97
C MET A 344 -4.10 -11.72 -4.87
N ILE A 345 -5.20 -11.53 -4.13
CA ILE A 345 -5.64 -12.49 -3.11
C ILE A 345 -5.94 -13.84 -3.77
N ARG A 346 -6.71 -13.84 -4.86
CA ARG A 346 -7.05 -15.05 -5.62
C ARG A 346 -5.82 -15.79 -6.14
N LEU A 347 -4.81 -15.07 -6.65
CA LEU A 347 -3.57 -15.67 -7.13
C LEU A 347 -2.76 -16.33 -6.01
N PHE A 348 -2.86 -15.82 -4.78
CA PHE A 348 -2.19 -16.39 -3.61
C PHE A 348 -2.97 -17.54 -2.98
N SER A 349 -4.31 -17.52 -3.10
CA SER A 349 -5.19 -18.59 -2.63
C SER A 349 -5.42 -19.70 -3.67
N ALA A 350 -4.92 -19.55 -4.89
CA ALA A 350 -5.02 -20.56 -5.93
C ALA A 350 -4.45 -21.91 -5.45
N GLY A 351 -5.24 -22.98 -5.58
CA GLY A 351 -4.89 -24.32 -5.11
C GLY A 351 -5.04 -24.55 -3.60
N MET A 352 -5.53 -23.56 -2.83
CA MET A 352 -6.00 -23.81 -1.45
C MET A 352 -7.25 -24.67 -1.48
N ARG A 353 -7.39 -25.52 -0.46
CA ARG A 353 -8.57 -26.38 -0.34
C ARG A 353 -9.78 -25.52 0.04
N ALA A 354 -10.91 -25.76 -0.62
CA ALA A 354 -12.17 -25.09 -0.30
C ALA A 354 -12.73 -25.46 1.09
N GLY A 355 -12.15 -26.46 1.76
CA GLY A 355 -12.54 -26.88 3.09
C GLY A 355 -11.73 -28.08 3.59
N PRO A 356 -12.10 -28.62 4.76
CA PRO A 356 -11.38 -29.73 5.36
C PRO A 356 -11.37 -30.97 4.45
N PRO A 357 -10.23 -31.67 4.30
CA PRO A 357 -10.06 -32.75 3.33
C PRO A 357 -10.96 -33.97 3.62
N HIS A 358 -11.25 -34.23 4.89
CA HIS A 358 -12.11 -35.30 5.38
C HIS A 358 -13.14 -34.78 6.38
N ARG A 359 -14.28 -35.46 6.51
CA ARG A 359 -15.31 -35.13 7.52
C ARG A 359 -14.77 -35.17 8.95
N ASP A 360 -13.74 -35.97 9.20
CA ASP A 360 -13.09 -36.12 10.51
C ASP A 360 -11.84 -35.23 10.69
N SER A 361 -11.59 -34.31 9.75
CA SER A 361 -10.45 -33.39 9.86
C SER A 361 -10.68 -32.43 11.02
N LYS A 362 -9.63 -32.19 11.81
CA LYS A 362 -9.70 -31.17 12.87
C LYS A 362 -9.49 -29.79 12.27
N VAL A 363 -10.43 -28.88 12.50
CA VAL A 363 -10.28 -27.48 12.14
C VAL A 363 -9.55 -26.78 13.28
N VAL A 364 -8.33 -26.31 13.01
CA VAL A 364 -7.45 -25.67 13.98
C VAL A 364 -7.35 -24.19 13.63
N TYR A 365 -7.50 -23.33 14.63
CA TYR A 365 -7.37 -21.88 14.48
C TYR A 365 -6.19 -21.36 15.29
N ILE A 366 -5.42 -20.46 14.70
CA ILE A 366 -4.37 -19.70 15.40
C ILE A 366 -4.39 -18.26 14.90
N ASP A 367 -4.30 -17.30 15.81
CA ASP A 367 -4.29 -15.88 15.49
C ASP A 367 -3.02 -15.16 15.92
N GLY A 368 -2.85 -13.96 15.39
CA GLY A 368 -1.72 -13.12 15.73
C GLY A 368 -1.56 -11.92 14.80
N SER A 369 -0.48 -11.17 15.08
CA SER A 369 -0.08 -10.08 14.19
C SER A 369 0.50 -10.60 12.87
N TRP A 370 1.28 -11.68 12.89
CA TRP A 370 2.01 -12.19 11.71
C TRP A 370 2.83 -11.11 10.99
N ASP A 371 3.24 -10.08 11.73
CA ASP A 371 4.04 -8.99 11.18
C ASP A 371 5.43 -9.51 10.81
N MET A 372 5.97 -9.01 9.69
CA MET A 372 7.26 -9.45 9.16
C MET A 372 7.40 -10.98 9.09
N PHE A 373 6.42 -11.65 8.47
CA PHE A 373 6.31 -13.10 8.42
C PHE A 373 7.64 -13.83 8.16
N HIS A 374 8.18 -14.49 9.19
CA HIS A 374 9.55 -15.02 9.22
C HIS A 374 9.63 -16.51 9.57
N ALA A 375 10.84 -17.07 9.59
CA ALA A 375 11.11 -18.49 9.85
C ALA A 375 10.47 -19.02 11.15
N GLY A 376 10.42 -18.21 12.21
CA GLY A 376 9.71 -18.56 13.46
C GLY A 376 8.22 -18.89 13.23
N HIS A 377 7.47 -18.03 12.54
CA HIS A 377 6.07 -18.30 12.19
C HIS A 377 5.93 -19.56 11.35
N ILE A 378 6.81 -19.76 10.37
CA ILE A 378 6.79 -20.92 9.47
C ILE A 378 7.02 -22.22 10.24
N LYS A 379 8.00 -22.25 11.17
CA LYS A 379 8.28 -23.42 12.01
C LYS A 379 7.10 -23.75 12.93
N THR A 380 6.46 -22.74 13.53
CA THR A 380 5.26 -22.92 14.34
C THR A 380 4.11 -23.51 13.52
N LEU A 381 3.81 -22.93 12.35
CA LEU A 381 2.73 -23.41 11.47
C LEU A 381 3.01 -24.82 10.93
N LYS A 382 4.28 -25.13 10.62
CA LYS A 382 4.73 -26.47 10.24
C LYS A 382 4.46 -27.49 11.35
N LYS A 383 4.86 -27.17 12.59
CA LYS A 383 4.65 -28.02 13.77
C LYS A 383 3.17 -28.30 14.03
N ILE A 384 2.31 -27.30 13.85
CA ILE A 384 0.86 -27.48 13.96
C ILE A 384 0.37 -28.44 12.87
N LYS A 385 0.76 -28.23 11.61
CA LYS A 385 0.30 -29.03 10.47
C LYS A 385 0.78 -30.49 10.52
N GLU A 386 1.97 -30.73 11.07
CA GLU A 386 2.57 -32.05 11.29
C GLU A 386 2.04 -32.76 12.57
N GLY A 387 1.31 -32.04 13.43
CA GLY A 387 0.70 -32.60 14.64
C GLY A 387 -0.26 -33.74 14.32
N ASN A 388 0.06 -34.95 14.79
CA ASN A 388 -0.65 -36.19 14.51
C ASN A 388 -2.14 -36.15 14.92
N GLY A 389 -3.01 -35.96 13.93
CA GLY A 389 -4.42 -36.38 13.99
C GLY A 389 -4.70 -37.29 12.81
N SER A 390 -5.23 -38.49 13.06
CA SER A 390 -5.51 -39.54 12.06
C SER A 390 -6.42 -39.10 10.90
N GLY A 391 -7.09 -37.93 10.99
CA GLY A 391 -7.95 -37.34 9.96
C GLY A 391 -7.35 -36.13 9.21
N GLY A 392 -6.12 -35.70 9.53
CA GLY A 392 -5.52 -34.49 8.98
C GLY A 392 -6.02 -33.20 9.64
N ILE A 393 -5.21 -32.13 9.52
CA ILE A 393 -5.50 -30.80 10.10
C ILE A 393 -5.87 -29.83 8.98
N PHE A 394 -6.92 -29.03 9.20
CA PHE A 394 -7.26 -27.86 8.40
C PHE A 394 -6.97 -26.61 9.24
N LEU A 395 -5.91 -25.88 8.89
CA LEU A 395 -5.36 -24.76 9.64
C LEU A 395 -5.85 -23.43 9.09
N ILE A 396 -6.64 -22.73 9.90
CA ILE A 396 -7.11 -21.37 9.67
C ILE A 396 -6.21 -20.42 10.45
N VAL A 397 -5.61 -19.45 9.77
CA VAL A 397 -4.76 -18.43 10.39
C VAL A 397 -5.48 -17.09 10.44
N GLY A 398 -5.75 -16.59 11.65
CA GLY A 398 -6.33 -15.28 11.88
C GLY A 398 -5.29 -14.16 11.86
N VAL A 399 -5.53 -13.14 11.05
CA VAL A 399 -4.65 -11.97 10.94
C VAL A 399 -5.37 -10.74 11.49
N HIS A 400 -4.94 -10.24 12.65
CA HIS A 400 -5.54 -9.04 13.26
C HIS A 400 -5.30 -7.80 12.41
N ASN A 401 -6.22 -6.83 12.44
CA ASN A 401 -6.03 -5.54 11.77
C ASN A 401 -4.92 -4.68 12.38
N ASP A 402 -4.53 -3.65 11.65
CA ASP A 402 -3.41 -2.78 12.02
C ASP A 402 -3.67 -1.99 13.30
N GLN A 403 -4.93 -1.61 13.57
CA GLN A 403 -5.31 -0.85 14.77
C GLN A 403 -5.16 -1.68 16.05
N VAL A 404 -5.63 -2.93 16.02
CA VAL A 404 -5.50 -3.89 17.11
C VAL A 404 -4.02 -4.18 17.38
N VAL A 405 -3.23 -4.44 16.33
CA VAL A 405 -1.79 -4.69 16.49
C VAL A 405 -1.08 -3.47 17.05
N ASN A 406 -1.42 -2.26 16.60
CA ASN A 406 -0.86 -1.02 17.11
C ASN A 406 -1.22 -0.77 18.58
N ALA A 407 -2.48 -1.01 18.96
CA ALA A 407 -2.94 -0.85 20.35
C ALA A 407 -2.22 -1.79 21.31
N GLN A 408 -1.93 -3.03 20.88
CA GLN A 408 -1.28 -4.05 21.71
C GLN A 408 0.24 -3.89 21.77
N ARG A 409 0.91 -3.65 20.64
CA ARG A 409 2.38 -3.59 20.56
C ARG A 409 2.95 -2.18 20.67
N GLY A 410 2.11 -1.15 20.53
CA GLY A 410 2.50 0.26 20.48
C GLY A 410 3.39 0.61 19.28
N SER A 411 4.03 1.78 19.36
CA SER A 411 5.00 2.26 18.35
C SER A 411 4.37 2.41 16.94
N ASN A 412 5.16 2.40 15.86
CA ASN A 412 4.63 2.28 14.50
C ASN A 412 4.47 0.82 14.05
N PHE A 413 4.12 -0.11 14.95
CA PHE A 413 3.72 -1.46 14.54
C PHE A 413 2.26 -1.45 14.02
N PRO A 414 1.90 -2.33 13.08
CA PRO A 414 2.79 -3.28 12.38
C PRO A 414 3.65 -2.61 11.29
N ILE A 415 4.80 -3.20 10.98
CA ILE A 415 5.70 -2.77 9.89
C ILE A 415 5.05 -3.01 8.52
N MET A 416 4.35 -4.14 8.39
CA MET A 416 3.55 -4.50 7.22
C MET A 416 2.07 -4.32 7.51
N ASN A 417 1.34 -3.69 6.59
CA ASN A 417 -0.10 -3.51 6.77
C ASN A 417 -0.86 -4.84 6.70
N LEU A 418 -2.15 -4.83 7.07
CA LEU A 418 -3.02 -6.01 7.09
C LEU A 418 -2.95 -6.82 5.79
N HIS A 419 -3.05 -6.17 4.64
CA HIS A 419 -3.09 -6.86 3.36
C HIS A 419 -1.74 -7.46 2.95
N GLU A 420 -0.63 -6.78 3.26
CA GLU A 420 0.73 -7.29 3.05
C GLU A 420 0.98 -8.54 3.91
N ARG A 421 0.49 -8.53 5.16
CA ARG A 421 0.57 -9.66 6.10
C ARG A 421 -0.30 -10.84 5.63
N VAL A 422 -1.53 -10.58 5.19
CA VAL A 422 -2.43 -11.59 4.62
C VAL A 422 -1.78 -12.31 3.44
N LEU A 423 -1.17 -11.59 2.48
CA LEU A 423 -0.49 -12.24 1.36
C LEU A 423 0.73 -13.07 1.81
N SER A 424 1.44 -12.60 2.83
CA SER A 424 2.60 -13.33 3.37
C SER A 424 2.18 -14.64 4.03
N VAL A 425 1.07 -14.63 4.79
CA VAL A 425 0.49 -15.83 5.40
C VAL A 425 -0.10 -16.76 4.34
N LEU A 426 -0.85 -16.24 3.35
CA LEU A 426 -1.37 -17.03 2.23
C LEU A 426 -0.27 -17.69 1.40
N GLY A 427 0.93 -17.09 1.32
CA GLY A 427 2.07 -17.67 0.64
C GLY A 427 2.69 -18.88 1.35
N CYS A 428 2.28 -19.16 2.60
CA CYS A 428 2.76 -20.29 3.38
C CYS A 428 2.08 -21.61 2.96
N LYS A 429 2.85 -22.68 2.82
CA LYS A 429 2.33 -24.00 2.42
C LYS A 429 1.61 -24.76 3.54
N TYR A 430 1.83 -24.37 4.79
CA TYR A 430 1.22 -25.01 5.97
C TYR A 430 -0.16 -24.42 6.32
N VAL A 431 -0.57 -23.33 5.65
CA VAL A 431 -1.82 -22.61 5.88
C VAL A 431 -2.87 -23.06 4.87
N ASP A 432 -4.06 -23.46 5.34
CA ASP A 432 -5.17 -23.87 4.47
C ASP A 432 -6.17 -22.74 4.22
N ASP A 433 -6.36 -21.84 5.18
CA ASP A 433 -7.22 -20.64 5.03
C ASP A 433 -6.75 -19.48 5.92
N VAL A 434 -7.18 -18.27 5.60
CA VAL A 434 -6.82 -17.03 6.33
C VAL A 434 -8.07 -16.23 6.68
N LEU A 435 -8.28 -16.00 7.98
CA LEU A 435 -9.29 -15.06 8.46
C LEU A 435 -8.71 -13.64 8.45
N ILE A 436 -9.12 -12.85 7.46
CA ILE A 436 -8.71 -11.45 7.29
C ILE A 436 -9.48 -10.57 8.27
N ASP A 437 -8.76 -9.69 8.99
CA ASP A 437 -9.35 -8.85 10.04
C ASP A 437 -9.94 -9.69 11.18
N ALA A 438 -9.14 -10.64 11.67
CA ALA A 438 -9.54 -11.51 12.76
C ALA A 438 -9.77 -10.69 14.05
N PRO A 439 -10.92 -10.87 14.73
CA PRO A 439 -11.20 -10.19 15.99
C PRO A 439 -10.18 -10.58 17.06
N TYR A 440 -9.89 -9.67 17.97
CA TYR A 440 -8.94 -9.93 19.07
C TYR A 440 -9.50 -10.92 20.10
N LYS A 441 -10.82 -10.93 20.31
CA LYS A 441 -11.51 -11.87 21.19
C LYS A 441 -12.11 -13.02 20.37
N VAL A 442 -11.84 -14.26 20.76
CA VAL A 442 -12.43 -15.44 20.11
C VAL A 442 -13.81 -15.70 20.71
N THR A 443 -14.87 -15.44 19.94
CA THR A 443 -16.25 -15.56 20.42
C THR A 443 -16.86 -16.94 20.13
N ARG A 444 -17.97 -17.26 20.80
CA ARG A 444 -18.69 -18.53 20.62
C ARG A 444 -19.29 -18.64 19.21
N GLU A 445 -19.72 -17.51 18.65
CA GLU A 445 -20.25 -17.41 17.29
C GLU A 445 -19.17 -17.71 16.26
N MET A 446 -17.95 -17.22 16.49
CA MET A 446 -16.80 -17.49 15.63
C MET A 446 -16.40 -18.97 15.66
N ILE A 447 -16.35 -19.57 16.86
CA ILE A 447 -16.07 -21.01 17.02
C ILE A 447 -17.10 -21.85 16.28
N ALA A 448 -18.39 -21.50 16.41
CA ALA A 448 -19.48 -22.21 15.74
C ALA A 448 -19.49 -22.01 14.21
N SER A 449 -19.24 -20.79 13.72
CA SER A 449 -19.28 -20.47 12.29
C SER A 449 -18.14 -21.08 11.50
N LEU A 450 -16.94 -21.13 12.09
CA LEU A 450 -15.75 -21.75 11.49
C LEU A 450 -15.61 -23.24 11.86
N ASN A 451 -16.53 -23.77 12.68
CA ASN A 451 -16.51 -25.15 13.17
C ASN A 451 -15.16 -25.55 13.82
N LEU A 452 -14.63 -24.68 14.69
CA LEU A 452 -13.31 -24.84 15.29
C LEU A 452 -13.28 -26.02 16.27
N SER A 453 -12.34 -26.93 16.06
CA SER A 453 -12.07 -28.06 16.95
C SER A 453 -10.99 -27.76 17.99
N LEU A 454 -10.08 -26.84 17.67
CA LEU A 454 -8.95 -26.46 18.51
C LEU A 454 -8.53 -25.02 18.21
N VAL A 455 -8.29 -24.22 19.24
CA VAL A 455 -7.75 -22.87 19.18
C VAL A 455 -6.37 -22.89 19.82
N LEU A 456 -5.37 -22.48 19.05
CA LEU A 456 -3.97 -22.44 19.48
C LEU A 456 -3.50 -21.01 19.68
N HIS A 457 -2.67 -20.80 20.70
CA HIS A 457 -1.96 -19.55 20.91
C HIS A 457 -0.44 -19.80 21.02
N GLY A 458 0.36 -18.85 20.54
CA GLY A 458 1.82 -18.94 20.62
C GLY A 458 2.32 -18.79 22.06
N ALA A 459 3.16 -19.72 22.51
CA ALA A 459 3.67 -19.74 23.89
C ALA A 459 4.71 -18.62 24.18
N HIS A 460 5.31 -18.01 23.16
CA HIS A 460 6.33 -16.97 23.34
C HIS A 460 5.72 -15.59 23.10
N ARG A 461 5.80 -14.73 24.14
CA ARG A 461 5.48 -13.30 24.05
C ARG A 461 6.78 -12.50 23.92
N ASP A 462 6.71 -11.29 23.38
CA ASP A 462 7.87 -10.40 23.38
C ASP A 462 8.14 -9.96 24.84
N GLU A 463 9.35 -10.15 25.35
CA GLU A 463 9.73 -9.99 26.77
C GLU A 463 9.53 -8.57 27.38
N ASN A 464 9.08 -7.57 26.61
CA ASN A 464 8.67 -6.26 27.17
C ASN A 464 7.17 -5.98 26.99
N ASP A 465 6.32 -7.01 27.10
CA ASP A 465 5.12 -6.78 27.90
C ASP A 465 5.67 -6.46 29.30
N GLU A 466 5.84 -5.18 29.61
CA GLU A 466 6.27 -4.76 30.95
C GLU A 466 5.52 -5.61 31.97
N GLU A 467 6.29 -6.13 32.92
CA GLU A 467 5.89 -6.91 34.10
C GLU A 467 4.69 -6.22 34.78
N GLY A 468 3.48 -6.41 34.23
CA GLY A 468 2.38 -5.45 34.44
C GLY A 468 1.11 -5.58 33.59
N SER A 469 1.05 -6.34 32.47
CA SER A 469 -0.19 -6.43 31.67
C SER A 469 -0.90 -7.79 31.63
N TRP A 470 -0.36 -8.87 32.20
CA TRP A 470 -1.12 -10.11 32.39
C TRP A 470 -0.54 -10.96 33.54
N LYS A 471 -1.10 -10.85 34.75
CA LYS A 471 -0.91 -11.85 35.81
C LYS A 471 -1.83 -13.04 35.52
N GLY A 472 -1.34 -13.99 34.75
CA GLY A 472 -1.94 -15.31 34.59
C GLY A 472 -1.29 -16.31 35.54
N ASP A 473 -1.52 -16.17 36.84
CA ASP A 473 -1.68 -17.36 37.69
C ASP A 473 -2.46 -16.98 38.96
N GLY A 474 -3.49 -17.77 39.27
CA GLY A 474 -4.49 -17.48 40.29
C GLY A 474 -3.97 -17.63 41.71
N ARG A 475 -3.16 -16.68 42.19
CA ARG A 475 -2.97 -16.43 43.63
C ARG A 475 -3.08 -14.94 43.96
N GLU A 476 -4.24 -14.65 44.54
CA GLU A 476 -4.63 -13.53 45.40
C GLU A 476 -3.88 -12.19 45.25
N GLY A 477 -4.64 -11.16 44.85
CA GLY A 477 -4.41 -9.78 45.28
C GLY A 477 -3.98 -8.82 44.18
N GLY A 478 -4.91 -8.00 43.70
CA GLY A 478 -4.61 -6.79 42.93
C GLY A 478 -5.70 -6.41 41.94
N ALA A 479 -6.70 -5.66 42.41
CA ALA A 479 -7.71 -5.05 41.56
C ALA A 479 -7.07 -3.98 40.64
N GLY A 480 -7.17 -4.18 39.33
CA GLY A 480 -6.80 -3.19 38.31
C GLY A 480 -7.53 -3.49 37.00
N CYS A 481 -8.53 -2.66 36.67
CA CYS A 481 -9.05 -2.35 35.33
C CYS A 481 -9.19 -3.51 34.29
N GLY A 482 -10.19 -4.37 34.49
CA GLY A 482 -11.04 -5.05 33.49
C GLY A 482 -10.62 -5.17 32.01
N GLU A 483 -9.60 -5.96 31.68
CA GLU A 483 -9.47 -6.57 30.35
C GLU A 483 -9.77 -8.07 30.43
N GLU A 484 -10.89 -8.48 29.82
CA GLU A 484 -11.30 -9.88 29.72
C GLU A 484 -10.30 -10.68 28.86
N ASP A 485 -9.93 -11.89 29.31
CA ASP A 485 -9.06 -12.81 28.56
C ASP A 485 -9.63 -13.09 27.15
N PRO A 486 -8.89 -12.77 26.06
CA PRO A 486 -9.35 -12.96 24.69
C PRO A 486 -9.63 -14.42 24.32
N PHE A 487 -9.07 -15.37 25.08
CA PHE A 487 -9.26 -16.82 24.91
C PHE A 487 -10.13 -17.46 26.00
N ALA A 488 -10.89 -16.67 26.78
CA ALA A 488 -11.78 -17.17 27.83
C ALA A 488 -12.77 -18.24 27.31
N VAL A 489 -13.41 -17.98 26.17
CA VAL A 489 -14.41 -18.89 25.58
C VAL A 489 -13.79 -20.21 25.10
N PRO A 490 -12.70 -20.22 24.31
CA PRO A 490 -11.98 -21.47 23.99
C PRO A 490 -11.55 -22.28 25.22
N LYS A 491 -11.10 -21.62 26.29
CA LYS A 491 -10.67 -22.27 27.54
C LYS A 491 -11.85 -22.90 28.27
N GLU A 492 -12.98 -22.18 28.38
CA GLU A 492 -14.22 -22.70 28.96
C GLU A 492 -14.73 -23.94 28.19
N MET A 493 -14.59 -23.93 26.86
CA MET A 493 -15.00 -25.03 25.99
C MET A 493 -14.00 -26.21 25.96
N GLY A 494 -12.85 -26.09 26.62
CA GLY A 494 -11.81 -27.14 26.64
C GLY A 494 -11.13 -27.38 25.29
N ILE A 495 -11.18 -26.39 24.38
CA ILE A 495 -10.60 -26.47 23.02
C ILE A 495 -9.39 -25.53 22.85
N PHE A 496 -8.84 -25.00 23.95
CA PHE A 496 -7.66 -24.14 23.93
C PHE A 496 -6.38 -24.98 24.09
N GLY A 497 -5.32 -24.61 23.36
CA GLY A 497 -3.99 -25.18 23.54
C GLY A 497 -2.88 -24.17 23.24
N ASP A 498 -1.69 -24.41 23.78
CA ASP A 498 -0.51 -23.59 23.51
C ASP A 498 0.44 -24.30 22.54
N VAL A 499 1.07 -23.51 21.67
CA VAL A 499 2.11 -24.00 20.76
C VAL A 499 3.43 -23.28 21.01
N SER A 500 4.48 -24.02 21.34
CA SER A 500 5.83 -23.46 21.47
C SER A 500 6.48 -23.29 20.10
N SER A 501 7.04 -22.11 19.85
CA SER A 501 7.99 -21.89 18.76
C SER A 501 9.37 -22.36 19.21
N ASP A 502 9.99 -23.24 18.42
CA ASP A 502 11.35 -23.70 18.67
C ASP A 502 12.41 -22.70 18.11
N CYS A 503 11.96 -21.51 17.68
CA CYS A 503 12.78 -20.47 17.09
C CYS A 503 12.66 -19.17 17.90
N ALA A 504 13.82 -18.66 18.34
CA ALA A 504 13.94 -17.41 19.12
C ALA A 504 13.81 -16.13 18.26
N LEU A 505 13.63 -16.25 16.94
CA LEU A 505 13.55 -15.10 16.05
C LEU A 505 12.25 -14.32 16.29
N SER A 506 12.39 -13.06 16.72
CA SER A 506 11.30 -12.10 16.88
C SER A 506 11.52 -10.86 16.01
N VAL A 507 10.47 -10.07 15.79
CA VAL A 507 10.57 -8.80 15.05
C VAL A 507 11.55 -7.84 15.72
N ARG A 508 11.64 -7.85 17.06
CA ARG A 508 12.60 -7.04 17.81
C ARG A 508 14.04 -7.46 17.57
N GLU A 509 14.31 -8.76 17.52
CA GLU A 509 15.64 -9.29 17.20
C GLU A 509 16.04 -8.91 15.77
N ILE A 510 15.11 -9.00 14.81
CA ILE A 510 15.33 -8.53 13.43
C ILE A 510 15.72 -7.05 13.42
N ILE A 511 14.99 -6.20 14.16
CA ILE A 511 15.28 -4.77 14.28
C ILE A 511 16.67 -4.56 14.91
N SER A 512 17.01 -5.29 15.97
CA SER A 512 18.33 -5.24 16.63
C SER A 512 19.47 -5.59 15.67
N ARG A 513 19.31 -6.65 14.87
CA ARG A 513 20.29 -7.04 13.83
C ARG A 513 20.48 -5.96 12.77
N ILE A 514 19.40 -5.30 12.36
CA ILE A 514 19.46 -4.17 11.42
C ILE A 514 20.16 -2.96 12.05
N GLN A 515 19.88 -2.66 13.31
CA GLN A 515 20.51 -1.55 14.04
C GLN A 515 22.02 -1.77 14.25
N LYS A 516 22.44 -2.99 14.60
CA LYS A 516 23.86 -3.31 14.80
C LYS A 516 24.73 -3.05 13.57
N ASN A 517 24.13 -3.19 12.38
CA ASN A 517 24.77 -2.99 11.09
C ASN A 517 24.24 -1.73 10.37
N GLN A 518 23.68 -0.76 11.12
CA GLN A 518 22.95 0.38 10.59
C GLN A 518 23.78 1.20 9.60
N GLU A 519 25.06 1.45 9.86
CA GLU A 519 25.92 2.24 8.96
C GLU A 519 26.06 1.56 7.58
N LEU A 520 26.29 0.24 7.56
CA LEU A 520 26.37 -0.55 6.33
C LEU A 520 25.03 -0.59 5.59
N PHE A 521 23.93 -0.75 6.34
CA PHE A 521 22.60 -0.81 5.75
C PHE A 521 22.10 0.54 5.24
N VAL A 522 22.43 1.65 5.90
CA VAL A 522 22.10 3.02 5.46
C VAL A 522 22.85 3.34 4.17
N ALA A 523 24.15 3.02 4.07
CA ALA A 523 24.92 3.23 2.85
C ALA A 523 24.36 2.40 1.67
N LYS A 524 23.99 1.15 1.92
CA LYS A 524 23.34 0.26 0.94
C LYS A 524 21.95 0.76 0.54
N TYR A 525 21.18 1.23 1.50
CA TYR A 525 19.84 1.79 1.31
C TYR A 525 19.91 2.99 0.37
N SER A 526 20.82 3.94 0.61
CA SER A 526 20.98 5.13 -0.24
C SER A 526 21.27 4.75 -1.70
N LYS A 527 22.16 3.78 -1.94
CA LYS A 527 22.45 3.30 -3.31
C LYS A 527 21.25 2.62 -3.98
N LYS A 528 20.58 1.73 -3.25
CA LYS A 528 19.40 1.02 -3.77
C LYS A 528 18.21 1.94 -4.02
N LYS A 529 18.02 2.95 -3.17
CA LYS A 529 16.95 3.93 -3.32
C LYS A 529 17.10 4.71 -4.62
N VAL A 530 18.32 5.14 -4.97
CA VAL A 530 18.59 5.80 -6.26
C VAL A 530 18.21 4.90 -7.42
N ALA A 531 18.67 3.63 -7.40
CA ALA A 531 18.33 2.67 -8.45
C ALA A 531 16.82 2.35 -8.54
N GLU A 532 16.12 2.26 -7.40
CA GLU A 532 14.66 2.08 -7.37
C GLU A 532 13.93 3.30 -7.91
N ASP A 533 14.32 4.51 -7.52
CA ASP A 533 13.71 5.75 -8.00
C ASP A 533 13.98 5.93 -9.51
N GLU A 534 15.18 5.60 -10.01
CA GLU A 534 15.49 5.54 -11.45
C GLU A 534 14.61 4.54 -12.20
N TYR A 535 14.44 3.32 -11.66
CA TYR A 535 13.55 2.31 -12.25
C TYR A 535 12.11 2.80 -12.34
N TYR A 536 11.58 3.35 -11.25
CA TYR A 536 10.20 3.86 -11.22
C TYR A 536 10.02 5.07 -12.14
N ASN A 537 11.01 5.96 -12.19
CA ASN A 537 10.99 7.09 -13.12
C ASN A 537 11.04 6.61 -14.56
N ALA A 538 11.89 5.64 -14.91
CA ALA A 538 11.95 5.09 -16.27
C ALA A 538 10.64 4.37 -16.67
N ARG A 539 10.01 3.64 -15.73
CA ARG A 539 8.79 2.87 -15.97
C ARG A 539 7.52 3.73 -16.03
N TYR A 540 7.46 4.78 -15.22
CA TYR A 540 6.27 5.62 -15.04
C TYR A 540 6.45 7.06 -15.52
N ALA A 541 7.56 7.42 -16.15
CA ALA A 541 7.67 8.65 -16.91
C ALA A 541 6.65 8.61 -18.06
N ILE A 542 5.48 9.17 -17.79
CA ILE A 542 4.51 9.56 -18.79
C ILE A 542 5.27 10.43 -19.80
N GLU A 543 5.12 10.16 -21.10
CA GLU A 543 5.65 10.93 -22.23
C GLU A 543 5.10 12.37 -22.28
N GLY A 544 5.26 13.15 -21.21
CA GLY A 544 4.73 14.50 -21.05
C GLY A 544 5.63 15.62 -21.58
N GLU A 545 6.83 15.31 -22.09
CA GLU A 545 7.81 16.33 -22.50
C GLU A 545 8.26 16.23 -23.96
N LYS A 546 7.60 15.43 -24.81
CA LYS A 546 7.93 15.38 -26.26
C LYS A 546 7.02 16.21 -27.17
N GLU A 547 5.94 16.83 -26.67
CA GLU A 547 5.04 17.68 -27.48
C GLU A 547 5.21 19.21 -27.27
N GLY A 548 6.25 19.66 -26.56
CA GLY A 548 6.50 21.10 -26.34
C GLY A 548 7.51 21.78 -27.26
N GLY A 549 8.15 21.04 -28.18
CA GLY A 549 9.42 21.45 -28.79
C GLY A 549 9.51 21.42 -30.31
N LYS A 550 8.40 21.51 -31.04
CA LYS A 550 8.41 21.73 -32.50
C LYS A 550 7.19 22.54 -32.92
N GLU A 551 7.35 23.86 -33.01
CA GLU A 551 6.79 24.75 -34.05
C GLU A 551 6.88 26.21 -33.58
N ARG A 552 8.04 26.82 -33.78
CA ARG A 552 8.19 28.27 -33.94
C ARG A 552 9.49 28.58 -34.69
N GLU A 553 9.58 28.10 -35.92
CA GLU A 553 10.55 28.61 -36.88
C GLU A 553 9.99 28.39 -38.29
N GLY A 554 9.72 29.50 -39.00
CA GLY A 554 9.42 29.48 -40.43
C GLY A 554 8.10 30.12 -40.86
N ARG A 555 8.01 31.46 -40.85
CA ARG A 555 7.43 32.26 -41.95
C ARG A 555 7.61 33.77 -41.69
N ASN A 556 8.78 34.26 -42.06
CA ASN A 556 8.94 35.60 -42.65
C ASN A 556 9.25 35.35 -44.13
N GLY A 557 8.44 35.91 -45.03
CA GLY A 557 8.65 35.78 -46.47
C GLY A 557 7.43 36.12 -47.32
N HIS A 558 7.02 37.40 -47.26
CA HIS A 558 6.57 38.30 -48.35
C HIS A 558 5.58 39.34 -47.83
#